data_AF-A0A4S5JTQ1-F1
#
_entry.id   AF-A0A4S5JTQ1-F1
#
_cell.length_a   1.000
_cell.length_b   1.000
_cell.length_c   1.000
_cell.angle_alpha   90.00
_cell.angle_beta   90.00
_cell.angle_gamma   90.00
#
_symmetry.space_group_name_H-M   'P 1'
#
loop_
_entity.id
_entity.type
_entity.pdbx_description
1 polymer ?
#
loop_
_entity_poly.entity_id
_entity_poly.type
_entity_poly.pdbx_seq_one_letter_code
_entity_poly.pdbx_strand_id
1 'polypeptide(L)'
;MKHQSIHTIGAFCLMSSVLLLSGCGGEFSYKRGATAKDFQSEKQRCETVASSEKEIDECLQQQGWLVVGPDKPFLPLSRGESKTIAVAGDVMEETTDQPVDPMEKLQVNSWWRAGAGPEKLMNDSNACTAELGEEHSPEANMSLVTRGLLGCMQKKGWAVLLQQ
;
A
#
# COMPACT_ATOMS: atom_id res chain seq x y z
N MET A 1 22.24 -55.91 22.15
CA MET A 1 22.25 -54.50 22.61
C MET A 1 22.89 -53.64 21.55
N LYS A 2 22.11 -52.77 20.86
CA LYS A 2 22.57 -51.57 20.11
C LYS A 2 21.36 -50.95 19.38
N HIS A 3 20.67 -50.04 20.05
CA HIS A 3 19.68 -49.11 19.45
C HIS A 3 19.97 -47.70 19.98
N GLN A 4 21.13 -47.12 19.64
CA GLN A 4 21.55 -45.80 20.13
C GLN A 4 21.79 -44.74 19.05
N SER A 5 21.51 -45.03 17.76
CA SER A 5 21.84 -44.10 16.67
C SER A 5 20.65 -43.46 15.95
N ILE A 6 19.40 -43.69 16.39
CA ILE A 6 18.22 -43.17 15.70
C ILE A 6 17.72 -41.85 16.32
N HIS A 7 18.02 -41.57 17.58
CA HIS A 7 17.52 -40.37 18.27
C HIS A 7 18.29 -39.09 17.96
N THR A 8 19.55 -39.16 17.51
CA THR A 8 20.38 -37.96 17.25
C THR A 8 20.16 -37.32 15.88
N ILE A 9 19.65 -38.08 14.89
CA ILE A 9 19.39 -37.55 13.54
C ILE A 9 18.03 -36.83 13.46
N GLY A 10 17.03 -37.32 14.21
CA GLY A 10 15.68 -36.72 14.24
C GLY A 10 15.64 -35.32 14.87
N ALA A 11 16.54 -35.04 15.81
CA ALA A 11 16.59 -33.73 16.49
C ALA A 11 17.21 -32.62 15.61
N PHE A 12 18.08 -32.98 14.65
CA PHE A 12 18.76 -31.99 13.81
C PHE A 12 17.88 -31.52 12.63
N CYS A 13 16.98 -32.38 12.12
CA CYS A 13 16.05 -32.01 11.06
C CYS A 13 14.90 -31.11 11.51
N LEU A 14 14.51 -31.13 12.79
CA LEU A 14 13.43 -30.30 13.32
C LEU A 14 13.83 -28.82 13.55
N MET A 15 15.12 -28.52 13.67
CA MET A 15 15.62 -27.15 13.85
C MET A 15 15.71 -26.33 12.55
N SER A 16 15.73 -26.98 11.38
CA SER A 16 15.89 -26.27 10.08
C SER A 16 14.60 -25.63 9.55
N SER A 17 13.43 -25.99 10.09
CA SER A 17 12.13 -25.56 9.54
C SER A 17 11.63 -24.21 10.04
N VAL A 18 12.27 -23.62 11.06
CA VAL A 18 11.80 -22.37 11.70
C VAL A 18 12.35 -21.10 11.01
N LEU A 19 13.37 -21.21 10.16
CA LEU A 19 14.04 -20.06 9.54
C LEU A 19 13.38 -19.50 8.27
N LEU A 20 12.29 -20.10 7.78
CA LEU A 20 11.63 -19.67 6.52
C LEU A 20 10.46 -18.69 6.71
N LEU A 21 10.16 -18.27 7.95
CA LEU A 21 9.00 -17.43 8.27
C LEU A 21 9.28 -15.91 8.26
N SER A 22 10.50 -15.46 7.99
CA SER A 22 10.88 -14.03 8.05
C SER A 22 10.85 -13.28 6.71
N GLY A 23 10.14 -13.77 5.69
CA GLY A 23 10.35 -13.34 4.30
C GLY A 23 9.22 -12.60 3.56
N CYS A 24 8.01 -12.46 4.09
CA CYS A 24 6.89 -11.82 3.37
C CYS A 24 6.26 -10.73 4.23
N GLY A 25 6.77 -9.50 4.11
CA GLY A 25 6.24 -8.33 4.84
C GLY A 25 7.30 -7.32 5.28
N GLY A 26 8.55 -7.45 4.82
CA GLY A 26 9.59 -6.48 5.09
C GLY A 26 9.31 -5.14 4.42
N GLU A 27 9.91 -4.08 4.96
CA GLU A 27 9.87 -2.75 4.37
C GLU A 27 10.52 -2.74 2.98
N PHE A 28 9.88 -2.10 2.02
CA PHE A 28 10.38 -1.93 0.66
C PHE A 28 10.72 -0.46 0.43
N SER A 29 11.96 -0.18 0.05
CA SER A 29 12.40 1.18 -0.33
C SER A 29 12.76 1.27 -1.80
N TYR A 30 12.38 2.36 -2.47
CA TYR A 30 12.56 2.54 -3.91
C TYR A 30 13.08 3.93 -4.29
N LYS A 31 14.03 3.97 -5.22
CA LYS A 31 14.53 5.18 -5.88
C LYS A 31 14.83 4.85 -7.34
N ARG A 32 14.35 5.65 -8.30
CA ARG A 32 14.51 5.34 -9.74
C ARG A 32 16.00 5.25 -10.09
N GLY A 33 16.41 4.15 -10.73
CA GLY A 33 17.78 3.92 -11.15
C GLY A 33 18.75 3.48 -10.04
N ALA A 34 18.28 3.29 -8.81
CA ALA A 34 19.08 2.82 -7.70
C ALA A 34 18.88 1.31 -7.45
N THR A 35 19.93 0.65 -6.99
CA THR A 35 19.96 -0.78 -6.64
C THR A 35 19.77 -1.01 -5.14
N ALA A 36 19.56 -2.26 -4.75
CA ALA A 36 19.51 -2.64 -3.33
C ALA A 36 20.80 -2.29 -2.58
N LYS A 37 21.97 -2.32 -3.25
CA LYS A 37 23.25 -1.94 -2.64
C LYS A 37 23.29 -0.45 -2.32
N ASP A 38 22.77 0.37 -3.23
CA ASP A 38 22.69 1.82 -3.04
C ASP A 38 21.79 2.15 -1.85
N PHE A 39 20.68 1.43 -1.70
CA PHE A 39 19.80 1.57 -0.54
C PHE A 39 20.52 1.25 0.77
N GLN A 40 21.19 0.10 0.85
CA GLN A 40 21.90 -0.31 2.08
C GLN A 40 23.01 0.68 2.45
N SER A 41 23.75 1.18 1.46
CA SER A 41 24.79 2.18 1.67
C SER A 41 24.22 3.49 2.21
N GLU A 42 23.10 3.95 1.67
CA GLU A 42 22.46 5.20 2.10
C GLU A 42 21.79 5.06 3.47
N LYS A 43 21.15 3.91 3.74
CA LYS A 43 20.55 3.59 5.04
C LYS A 43 21.60 3.61 6.14
N GLN A 44 22.74 2.96 5.92
CA GLN A 44 23.87 2.99 6.85
C GLN A 44 24.34 4.42 7.12
N ARG A 45 24.40 5.28 6.08
CA ARG A 45 24.74 6.69 6.25
C ARG A 45 23.73 7.43 7.13
N CYS A 46 22.44 7.22 6.91
CA CYS A 46 21.37 7.80 7.72
C CYS A 46 21.41 7.31 9.17
N GLU A 47 21.70 6.03 9.40
CA GLU A 47 21.86 5.44 10.74
C GLU A 47 23.00 6.07 11.56
N THR A 48 24.03 6.64 10.92
CA THR A 48 25.12 7.32 11.65
C THR A 48 24.75 8.67 12.24
N VAL A 49 23.69 9.31 11.73
CA VAL A 49 23.27 10.67 12.11
C VAL A 49 21.89 10.69 12.78
N ALA A 50 21.12 9.62 12.65
CA ALA A 50 19.78 9.47 13.20
C ALA A 50 19.80 8.68 14.52
N SER A 51 18.94 9.08 15.45
CA SER A 51 18.75 8.44 16.76
C SER A 51 17.46 7.62 16.84
N SER A 52 16.63 7.63 15.80
CA SER A 52 15.38 6.87 15.74
C SER A 52 15.07 6.39 14.32
N GLU A 53 14.24 5.34 14.20
CA GLU A 53 13.79 4.81 12.90
C GLU A 53 13.09 5.87 12.03
N LYS A 54 12.31 6.75 12.67
CA LYS A 54 11.66 7.87 11.99
C LYS A 54 12.68 8.85 11.38
N GLU A 55 13.74 9.17 12.10
CA GLU A 55 14.81 10.04 11.59
C GLU A 55 15.60 9.38 10.45
N ILE A 56 15.76 8.04 10.49
CA ILE A 56 16.35 7.28 9.38
C ILE A 56 15.47 7.38 8.14
N ASP A 57 14.15 7.19 8.29
CA ASP A 57 13.19 7.31 7.19
C ASP A 57 13.16 8.73 6.60
N GLU A 58 13.15 9.76 7.45
CA GLU A 58 13.20 11.16 7.02
C GLU A 58 14.49 11.46 6.25
N CYS A 59 15.63 10.97 6.74
CA CYS A 59 16.91 11.08 6.03
C CYS A 59 16.86 10.38 4.66
N LEU A 60 16.34 9.15 4.59
CA LEU A 60 16.20 8.40 3.34
C LEU A 60 15.27 9.13 2.35
N GLN A 61 14.17 9.68 2.82
CA GLN A 61 13.24 10.49 2.02
C GLN A 61 13.92 11.75 1.47
N GLN A 62 14.72 12.44 2.27
CA GLN A 62 15.52 13.59 1.81
C GLN A 62 16.54 13.17 0.72
N GLN A 63 17.05 11.95 0.77
CA GLN A 63 17.90 11.38 -0.27
C GLN A 63 17.11 10.84 -1.49
N GLY A 64 15.78 11.05 -1.52
CA GLY A 64 14.91 10.68 -2.63
C GLY A 64 14.50 9.21 -2.65
N TRP A 65 14.60 8.50 -1.53
CA TRP A 65 14.06 7.16 -1.37
C TRP A 65 12.59 7.22 -0.94
N LEU A 66 11.73 6.50 -1.64
CA LEU A 66 10.38 6.15 -1.18
C LEU A 66 10.50 4.98 -0.21
N VAL A 67 10.27 5.20 1.08
CA VAL A 67 10.26 4.15 2.11
C VAL A 67 8.82 3.69 2.32
N VAL A 68 8.53 2.40 2.06
CA VAL A 68 7.20 1.80 2.17
C VAL A 68 7.27 0.63 3.17
N GLY A 69 6.33 0.56 4.10
CA GLY A 69 6.25 -0.50 5.10
C GLY A 69 4.80 -0.84 5.41
N PRO A 70 4.53 -2.01 6.03
CA PRO A 70 3.16 -2.44 6.36
C PRO A 70 2.43 -1.47 7.30
N ASP A 71 3.18 -0.83 8.21
CA ASP A 71 2.66 0.17 9.16
C ASP A 71 2.95 1.61 8.73
N LYS A 72 3.52 1.82 7.53
CA LYS A 72 3.90 3.13 7.00
C LYS A 72 2.92 3.55 5.89
N PRO A 73 2.45 4.81 5.86
CA PRO A 73 1.50 5.26 4.86
C PRO A 73 2.08 5.07 3.44
N PHE A 74 1.30 4.45 2.54
CA PHE A 74 1.70 4.14 1.15
C PHE A 74 2.02 5.37 0.29
N LEU A 75 1.77 6.58 0.80
CA LEU A 75 2.05 7.85 0.14
C LEU A 75 2.80 8.74 1.15
N PRO A 76 4.06 9.15 0.88
CA PRO A 76 4.63 10.25 1.61
C PRO A 76 3.81 11.50 1.26
N LEU A 77 3.10 12.04 2.26
CA LEU A 77 2.40 13.33 2.16
C LEU A 77 3.37 14.51 1.95
N SER A 78 4.68 14.26 1.92
CA SER A 78 5.72 15.22 1.56
C SER A 78 6.11 15.10 0.08
N ARG A 79 5.14 15.22 -0.84
CA ARG A 79 5.42 15.80 -2.16
C ARG A 79 5.44 17.33 -2.03
N GLY A 80 6.26 17.83 -1.11
CA GLY A 80 6.58 19.23 -0.95
C GLY A 80 8.03 19.41 -1.39
N GLU A 81 8.23 20.25 -2.40
CA GLU A 81 9.52 20.70 -2.90
C GLU A 81 10.26 19.79 -3.91
N SER A 82 9.57 19.44 -5.01
CA SER A 82 10.27 19.43 -6.29
C SER A 82 10.15 20.84 -6.86
N LYS A 83 11.19 21.66 -6.65
CA LYS A 83 11.39 22.93 -7.34
C LYS A 83 11.60 22.62 -8.83
N THR A 84 10.50 22.42 -9.56
CA THR A 84 10.55 22.38 -11.02
C THR A 84 10.74 23.82 -11.48
N ILE A 85 12.00 24.16 -11.75
CA ILE A 85 12.36 25.42 -12.40
C ILE A 85 11.64 25.47 -13.75
N ALA A 86 11.00 26.62 -13.97
CA ALA A 86 10.13 26.95 -15.09
C ALA A 86 10.75 26.68 -16.47
N VAL A 87 9.93 26.15 -17.38
CA VAL A 87 9.84 26.66 -18.76
C VAL A 87 8.36 26.84 -19.09
N ALA A 88 8.09 28.04 -19.61
CA ALA A 88 6.82 28.67 -19.90
C ALA A 88 5.82 27.86 -20.74
N GLY A 89 4.54 28.12 -20.49
CA GLY A 89 3.44 27.87 -21.41
C GLY A 89 2.12 27.60 -20.67
N ASP A 90 1.31 28.65 -20.52
CA ASP A 90 -0.11 28.65 -20.14
C ASP A 90 -0.82 27.28 -20.09
N VAL A 91 -1.07 26.76 -18.89
CA VAL A 91 -2.42 26.32 -18.45
C VAL A 91 -2.48 26.53 -16.94
N MET A 92 -3.17 27.59 -16.56
CA MET A 92 -3.64 27.79 -15.19
C MET A 92 -4.82 26.83 -15.02
N GLU A 93 -4.56 25.56 -14.68
CA GLU A 93 -5.63 24.65 -14.25
C GLU A 93 -5.93 24.98 -12.78
N GLU A 94 -6.86 25.91 -12.64
CA GLU A 94 -7.59 26.22 -11.43
C GLU A 94 -8.07 24.91 -10.80
N THR A 95 -7.39 24.48 -9.73
CA THR A 95 -7.93 23.47 -8.82
C THR A 95 -9.07 24.13 -8.06
N THR A 96 -10.23 24.22 -8.73
CA THR A 96 -11.46 24.63 -8.09
C THR A 96 -11.76 23.62 -6.99
N ASP A 97 -11.79 24.13 -5.76
CA ASP A 97 -12.35 23.51 -4.56
C ASP A 97 -13.86 23.30 -4.76
N GLN A 98 -14.22 22.47 -5.74
CA GLN A 98 -15.60 22.08 -5.97
C GLN A 98 -15.97 20.98 -4.97
N PRO A 99 -17.17 21.06 -4.36
CA PRO A 99 -17.69 19.99 -3.54
C PRO A 99 -17.62 18.69 -4.32
N VAL A 100 -16.83 17.75 -3.81
CA VAL A 100 -16.62 16.44 -4.39
C VAL A 100 -17.97 15.72 -4.47
N ASP A 101 -18.53 15.60 -5.69
CA ASP A 101 -19.87 15.05 -5.90
C ASP A 101 -19.92 13.57 -5.45
N PRO A 102 -20.76 13.21 -4.46
CA PRO A 102 -20.94 11.83 -4.01
C PRO A 102 -21.56 10.92 -5.08
N MET A 103 -22.25 11.49 -6.07
CA MET A 103 -22.94 10.77 -7.14
C MET A 103 -22.08 10.53 -8.37
N GLU A 104 -20.88 11.11 -8.41
CA GLU A 104 -19.94 10.89 -9.51
C GLU A 104 -19.72 9.39 -9.73
N LYS A 105 -19.92 8.94 -10.97
CA LYS A 105 -19.73 7.55 -11.38
C LYS A 105 -18.26 7.34 -11.72
N LEU A 106 -17.65 6.36 -11.04
CA LEU A 106 -16.25 6.02 -11.12
C LEU A 106 -16.11 4.60 -11.69
N GLN A 107 -15.28 4.48 -12.72
CA GLN A 107 -15.01 3.20 -13.36
C GLN A 107 -13.90 2.45 -12.61
N VAL A 108 -14.20 1.23 -12.20
CA VAL A 108 -13.34 0.41 -11.36
C VAL A 108 -12.79 -0.75 -12.18
N ASN A 109 -11.46 -0.88 -12.18
CA ASN A 109 -10.77 -1.99 -12.81
C ASN A 109 -10.66 -3.19 -11.85
N SER A 110 -10.33 -2.96 -10.57
CA SER A 110 -10.21 -4.06 -9.60
C SER A 110 -10.45 -3.65 -8.15
N TRP A 111 -10.92 -4.62 -7.37
CA TRP A 111 -11.20 -4.53 -5.93
C TRP A 111 -10.33 -5.51 -5.15
N TRP A 112 -9.80 -5.07 -4.02
CA TRP A 112 -8.87 -5.87 -3.22
C TRP A 112 -9.15 -5.72 -1.73
N ARG A 113 -9.15 -6.84 -1.02
CA ARG A 113 -9.14 -6.89 0.45
C ARG A 113 -8.59 -8.23 0.91
N ALA A 114 -7.68 -8.22 1.87
CA ALA A 114 -7.06 -9.44 2.38
C ALA A 114 -8.11 -10.41 2.96
N GLY A 115 -8.09 -11.66 2.49
CA GLY A 115 -9.01 -12.72 2.92
C GLY A 115 -10.46 -12.57 2.44
N ALA A 116 -10.75 -11.65 1.52
CA ALA A 116 -12.09 -11.42 1.00
C ALA A 116 -12.18 -11.71 -0.51
N GLY A 117 -13.14 -12.55 -0.89
CA GLY A 117 -13.45 -12.88 -2.28
C GLY A 117 -14.68 -12.14 -2.83
N PRO A 118 -15.12 -12.49 -4.06
CA PRO A 118 -16.23 -11.82 -4.75
C PRO A 118 -17.55 -11.81 -3.97
N GLU A 119 -17.89 -12.89 -3.25
CA GLU A 119 -19.11 -12.91 -2.42
C GLU A 119 -19.07 -11.86 -1.32
N LYS A 120 -17.91 -11.69 -0.67
CA LYS A 120 -17.75 -10.68 0.36
C LYS A 120 -17.79 -9.27 -0.22
N LEU A 121 -17.26 -9.08 -1.43
CA LEU A 121 -17.36 -7.80 -2.16
C LEU A 121 -18.82 -7.42 -2.38
N MET A 122 -19.64 -8.35 -2.89
CA MET A 122 -21.06 -8.11 -3.14
C MET A 122 -21.84 -7.87 -1.84
N ASN A 123 -21.57 -8.66 -0.79
CA ASN A 123 -22.22 -8.49 0.51
C ASN A 123 -21.90 -7.13 1.15
N ASP A 124 -20.63 -6.73 1.15
CA ASP A 124 -20.22 -5.43 1.70
C ASP A 124 -20.77 -4.27 0.86
N SER A 125 -20.86 -4.44 -0.47
CA SER A 125 -21.49 -3.47 -1.38
C SER A 125 -22.97 -3.29 -1.11
N ASN A 126 -23.72 -4.39 -1.00
CA ASN A 126 -25.15 -4.36 -0.65
C ASN A 126 -25.38 -3.70 0.72
N ALA A 127 -24.49 -3.95 1.69
CA ALA A 127 -24.55 -3.28 2.98
C ALA A 127 -24.31 -1.76 2.87
N CYS A 128 -23.42 -1.33 1.97
CA CYS A 128 -23.21 0.09 1.69
C CYS A 128 -24.40 0.72 0.96
N THR A 129 -24.98 0.05 -0.03
CA THR A 129 -26.19 0.52 -0.71
C THR A 129 -27.36 0.66 0.27
N ALA A 130 -27.52 -0.27 1.22
CA ALA A 130 -28.55 -0.18 2.25
C ALA A 130 -28.34 1.01 3.21
N GLU A 131 -27.09 1.41 3.46
CA GLU A 131 -26.75 2.58 4.28
C GLU A 131 -26.92 3.91 3.53
N LEU A 132 -26.57 3.93 2.25
CA LEU A 132 -26.51 5.14 1.43
C LEU A 132 -27.77 5.42 0.62
N GLY A 133 -28.58 4.40 0.34
CA GLY A 133 -29.72 4.47 -0.56
C GLY A 133 -29.47 3.78 -1.91
N GLU A 134 -30.56 3.39 -2.58
CA GLU A 134 -30.53 2.67 -3.86
C GLU A 134 -29.88 3.50 -4.99
N GLU A 135 -29.85 4.83 -4.87
CA GLU A 135 -29.15 5.72 -5.81
C GLU A 135 -27.63 5.42 -5.89
N HIS A 136 -27.06 4.87 -4.82
CA HIS A 136 -25.64 4.50 -4.75
C HIS A 136 -25.36 3.07 -5.22
N SER A 137 -26.37 2.34 -5.70
CA SER A 137 -26.22 0.94 -6.13
C SER A 137 -25.15 0.79 -7.22
N PRO A 138 -24.30 -0.26 -7.14
CA PRO A 138 -23.27 -0.51 -8.14
C PRO A 138 -23.86 -0.98 -9.47
N GLU A 139 -23.22 -0.55 -10.56
CA GLU A 139 -23.56 -0.97 -11.91
C GLU A 139 -22.48 -1.88 -12.50
N ALA A 140 -22.83 -2.61 -13.56
CA ALA A 140 -21.91 -3.46 -14.31
C ALA A 140 -21.05 -4.38 -13.43
N ASN A 141 -21.67 -5.04 -12.44
CA ASN A 141 -21.02 -5.96 -11.50
C ASN A 141 -19.82 -5.33 -10.77
N MET A 142 -20.03 -4.17 -10.12
CA MET A 142 -19.00 -3.43 -9.36
C MET A 142 -17.90 -2.79 -10.21
N SER A 143 -18.04 -2.72 -11.54
CA SER A 143 -17.10 -2.00 -12.40
C SER A 143 -17.48 -0.54 -12.63
N LEU A 144 -18.69 -0.12 -12.23
CA LEU A 144 -19.11 1.27 -12.22
C LEU A 144 -19.84 1.58 -10.91
N VAL A 145 -19.27 2.49 -10.10
CA VAL A 145 -19.79 2.78 -8.75
C VAL A 145 -19.88 4.27 -8.52
N THR A 146 -20.76 4.70 -7.61
CA THR A 146 -20.75 6.10 -7.16
C THR A 146 -19.57 6.35 -6.22
N ARG A 147 -19.12 7.60 -6.12
CA ARG A 147 -18.12 8.01 -5.15
C ARG A 147 -18.55 7.72 -3.71
N GLY A 148 -19.83 7.90 -3.38
CA GLY A 148 -20.40 7.55 -2.08
C GLY A 148 -20.21 6.07 -1.75
N LEU A 149 -20.56 5.17 -2.68
CA LEU A 149 -20.38 3.73 -2.51
C LEU A 149 -18.89 3.38 -2.33
N LEU A 150 -18.01 3.96 -3.14
CA LEU A 150 -16.57 3.76 -3.05
C LEU A 150 -16.04 4.15 -1.67
N GLY A 151 -16.47 5.30 -1.13
CA GLY A 151 -16.08 5.75 0.21
C GLY A 151 -16.56 4.81 1.32
N CYS A 152 -17.78 4.27 1.23
CA CYS A 152 -18.27 3.26 2.18
C CYS A 152 -17.45 1.96 2.10
N MET A 153 -17.15 1.49 0.89
CA MET A 153 -16.34 0.29 0.68
C MET A 153 -14.92 0.45 1.25
N GLN A 154 -14.30 1.62 1.09
CA GLN A 154 -12.99 1.93 1.67
C GLN A 154 -13.01 1.88 3.21
N LYS A 155 -14.07 2.40 3.86
CA LYS A 155 -14.25 2.27 5.32
C LYS A 155 -14.37 0.82 5.79
N LYS A 156 -14.85 -0.08 4.92
CA LYS A 156 -14.91 -1.54 5.18
C LYS A 156 -13.59 -2.27 4.87
N GLY A 157 -12.54 -1.53 4.49
CA GLY A 157 -11.20 -2.06 4.25
C GLY A 157 -10.96 -2.55 2.82
N TRP A 158 -11.78 -2.12 1.86
CA TRP A 158 -11.54 -2.41 0.44
C TRP A 158 -10.60 -1.37 -0.18
N ALA A 159 -9.56 -1.85 -0.86
CA ALA A 159 -8.75 -1.08 -1.78
C ALA A 159 -9.28 -1.22 -3.20
N VAL A 160 -9.09 -0.18 -4.02
CA VAL A 160 -9.65 -0.11 -5.37
C VAL A 160 -8.61 0.45 -6.34
N LEU A 161 -8.57 -0.11 -7.55
CA LEU A 161 -7.86 0.46 -8.68
C LEU A 161 -8.89 1.01 -9.67
N LEU A 162 -8.88 2.34 -9.84
CA LEU A 162 -9.72 2.99 -10.84
C LEU A 162 -9.13 2.78 -12.24
N GLN A 163 -10.01 2.75 -13.24
CA GLN A 163 -9.60 2.80 -14.63
C GLN A 163 -9.15 4.25 -14.95
N GLN A 164 -8.00 4.38 -15.62
CA GLN A 164 -7.47 5.67 -16.09
C GLN A 164 -8.21 6.13 -17.36
#